data_AF-A0A7K2N9L1-F1
#
_entry.id   AF-A0A7K2N9L1-F1
#
_cell.length_a   1.000
_cell.length_b   1.000
_cell.length_c   1.000
_cell.angle_alpha   90.00
_cell.angle_beta   90.00
_cell.angle_gamma   90.00
#
_symmetry.space_group_name_H-M   'P 1'
#
loop_
_entity.id
_entity.type
_entity.pdbx_description
1 polymer ?
#
loop_
_entity_poly.entity_id
_entity_poly.type
_entity_poly.pdbx_seq_one_letter_code
_entity_poly.pdbx_strand_id
1 'polypeptide(L)'
;MRQLFGGTASDFAEDAAGTRVPGAIGTVWDGPSTGAQQYTDLTTADGAPMYQLTADSRGFVPAFFGPDGVERLWVDFGAGRVALTSVTVGERLDAHTSALDPHGDRAYADGAFLKNSGNGLEVTPDGKAIVSHVPHQFTGPLRLCSASGDLLGELYAEGGALKWRSSAGTVTTIAPA
;
A
#
# COMPACT_ATOMS: atom_id res chain seq x y z
N MET A 1 1.37 4.17 15.40
CA MET A 1 0.02 3.80 15.88
C MET A 1 0.19 2.58 16.75
N ARG A 2 -0.40 2.64 17.95
CA ARG A 2 -0.38 1.54 18.91
C ARG A 2 -1.33 0.45 18.44
N GLN A 3 -0.92 -0.78 18.68
CA GLN A 3 -1.71 -1.96 18.35
C GLN A 3 -2.34 -2.54 19.61
N LEU A 4 -3.54 -3.12 19.47
CA LEU A 4 -4.21 -3.82 20.57
C LEU A 4 -3.71 -5.27 20.65
N PHE A 5 -3.50 -5.75 21.86
CA PHE A 5 -3.08 -7.11 22.19
C PHE A 5 -3.96 -7.68 23.31
N GLY A 6 -3.99 -9.00 23.44
CA GLY A 6 -4.75 -9.67 24.48
C GLY A 6 -6.26 -9.57 24.26
N GLY A 7 -7.03 -9.93 25.29
CA GLY A 7 -8.50 -9.84 25.27
C GLY A 7 -9.21 -10.83 24.36
N THR A 8 -8.49 -11.74 23.69
CA THR A 8 -9.11 -12.82 22.92
C THR A 8 -9.43 -14.03 23.79
N ALA A 9 -10.20 -14.97 23.26
CA ALA A 9 -10.49 -16.24 23.91
C ALA A 9 -9.27 -17.17 24.04
N SER A 10 -8.11 -16.79 23.47
CA SER A 10 -6.88 -17.59 23.45
C SER A 10 -5.78 -17.02 24.34
N ASP A 11 -5.97 -15.85 24.95
CA ASP A 11 -4.92 -15.17 25.71
C ASP A 11 -5.10 -15.40 27.21
N PHE A 12 -4.27 -16.27 27.78
CA PHE A 12 -4.29 -16.63 29.19
C PHE A 12 -2.91 -16.50 29.83
N ALA A 13 -2.89 -16.12 31.10
CA ALA A 13 -1.74 -16.36 31.96
C ALA A 13 -1.76 -17.83 32.41
N GLU A 14 -0.69 -18.57 32.13
CA GLU A 14 -0.53 -19.98 32.48
C GLU A 14 0.76 -20.22 33.26
N ASP A 15 0.75 -21.22 34.12
CA ASP A 15 1.96 -21.74 34.77
C ASP A 15 2.69 -22.75 33.87
N ALA A 16 3.83 -23.27 34.34
CA ALA A 16 4.63 -24.23 33.59
C ALA A 16 3.92 -25.58 33.33
N ALA A 17 2.80 -25.85 34.01
CA ALA A 17 1.97 -27.03 33.80
C ALA A 17 0.77 -26.74 32.85
N GLY A 18 0.63 -25.51 32.35
CA GLY A 18 -0.50 -25.09 31.51
C GLY A 18 -1.77 -24.78 32.31
N THR A 19 -1.67 -24.61 33.62
CA THR A 19 -2.82 -24.22 34.46
C THR A 19 -2.98 -22.70 34.40
N ARG A 20 -4.21 -22.22 34.20
CA ARG A 20 -4.50 -20.79 34.22
C ARG A 20 -4.21 -20.19 35.60
N VAL A 21 -3.62 -18.99 35.62
CA VAL A 21 -3.21 -18.29 36.84
C VAL A 21 -3.96 -16.96 36.97
N PRO A 22 -5.14 -16.93 37.62
CA PRO A 22 -5.86 -15.69 37.91
C PRO A 22 -5.02 -14.68 38.69
N GLY A 23 -5.10 -13.40 38.35
CA GLY A 23 -4.40 -12.33 39.05
C GLY A 23 -2.88 -12.31 38.86
N ALA A 24 -2.33 -13.16 37.98
CA ALA A 24 -0.90 -13.14 37.68
C ALA A 24 -0.47 -11.78 37.14
N ILE A 25 0.67 -11.28 37.63
CA ILE A 25 1.29 -10.04 37.15
C ILE A 25 2.28 -10.41 36.06
N GLY A 26 2.06 -9.86 34.88
CA GLY A 26 2.85 -10.07 33.69
C GLY A 26 3.81 -8.92 33.38
N THR A 27 4.91 -9.26 32.73
CA THR A 27 5.84 -8.31 32.10
C THR A 27 5.82 -8.48 30.59
N VAL A 28 6.12 -7.41 29.85
CA VAL A 28 5.99 -7.36 28.38
C VAL A 28 7.35 -7.02 27.76
N TRP A 29 7.73 -7.71 26.69
CA TRP A 29 9.09 -7.71 26.14
C TRP A 29 9.13 -7.61 24.62
N ASP A 30 10.24 -7.09 24.08
CA ASP A 30 10.51 -6.98 22.63
C ASP A 30 11.00 -8.27 21.97
N GLY A 31 11.21 -9.33 22.77
CA GLY A 31 11.72 -10.61 22.28
C GLY A 31 11.66 -11.74 23.30
N PRO A 32 11.85 -12.99 22.84
CA PRO A 32 11.80 -14.17 23.71
C PRO A 32 13.12 -14.40 24.48
N SER A 33 14.23 -13.76 24.09
CA SER A 33 15.57 -14.05 24.61
C SER A 33 15.86 -13.32 25.92
N THR A 34 16.75 -13.84 26.75
CA THR A 34 17.13 -13.20 28.02
C THR A 34 17.70 -11.78 27.87
N GLY A 35 18.16 -11.38 26.69
CA GLY A 35 18.63 -10.02 26.38
C GLY A 35 17.56 -9.04 25.88
N ALA A 36 16.31 -9.49 25.73
CA ALA A 36 15.19 -8.65 25.30
C ALA A 36 14.96 -7.48 26.26
N GLN A 37 14.51 -6.36 25.71
CA GLN A 37 14.15 -5.18 26.49
C GLN A 37 12.68 -5.24 26.90
N GLN A 38 12.41 -4.83 28.14
CA GLN A 38 11.05 -4.76 28.64
C GLN A 38 10.36 -3.52 28.07
N TYR A 39 9.15 -3.70 27.55
CA TYR A 39 8.26 -2.59 27.26
C TYR A 39 7.55 -2.15 28.54
N THR A 40 7.68 -0.87 28.86
CA THR A 40 6.98 -0.20 29.96
C THR A 40 5.93 0.81 29.46
N ASP A 41 5.97 1.12 28.16
CA ASP A 41 5.01 1.99 27.49
C ASP A 41 3.77 1.20 27.07
N LEU A 42 2.89 0.91 28.04
CA LEU A 42 1.63 0.21 27.83
C LEU A 42 0.46 1.11 28.21
N THR A 43 -0.68 0.94 27.57
CA THR A 43 -1.93 1.59 27.97
C THR A 43 -3.09 0.60 28.02
N THR A 44 -4.07 0.90 28.86
CA THR A 44 -5.38 0.24 28.85
C THR A 44 -6.10 0.46 27.52
N ALA A 45 -7.17 -0.31 27.26
CA ALA A 45 -8.02 -0.13 26.09
C ALA A 45 -8.63 1.28 25.99
N ASP A 46 -8.80 1.97 27.12
CA ASP A 46 -9.29 3.35 27.18
C ASP A 46 -8.18 4.41 27.03
N GLY A 47 -6.93 3.99 26.83
CA GLY A 47 -5.77 4.87 26.63
C GLY A 47 -5.08 5.36 27.91
N ALA A 48 -5.55 4.97 29.10
CA ALA A 48 -4.86 5.31 30.34
C ALA A 48 -3.53 4.52 30.47
N PRO A 49 -2.44 5.11 31.01
CA PRO A 49 -1.18 4.40 31.25
C PRO A 49 -1.36 3.13 32.08
N MET A 50 -0.67 2.06 31.68
CA MET A 50 -0.69 0.76 32.34
C MET A 50 0.73 0.41 32.80
N TYR A 51 0.93 0.29 34.11
CA TYR A 51 2.24 -0.02 34.71
C TYR A 51 2.45 -1.50 35.00
N GLN A 52 1.36 -2.27 35.05
CA GLN A 52 1.36 -3.72 35.26
C GLN A 52 0.27 -4.33 34.39
N LEU A 53 0.62 -5.40 33.68
CA LEU A 53 -0.36 -6.24 33.01
C LEU A 53 -0.80 -7.30 34.01
N THR A 54 -2.08 -7.32 34.39
CA THR A 54 -2.59 -8.30 35.36
C THR A 54 -3.67 -9.15 34.72
N ALA A 55 -3.54 -10.48 34.81
CA ALA A 55 -4.56 -11.40 34.35
C ALA A 55 -5.85 -11.26 35.19
N ASP A 56 -7.01 -11.43 34.56
CA ASP A 56 -8.30 -11.30 35.24
C ASP A 56 -8.55 -12.42 36.26
N SER A 57 -9.72 -12.39 36.92
CA SER A 57 -10.14 -13.39 37.91
C SER A 57 -10.28 -14.82 37.36
N ARG A 58 -10.22 -15.01 36.04
CA ARG A 58 -10.28 -16.30 35.35
C ARG A 58 -8.96 -16.62 34.63
N GLY A 59 -7.94 -15.78 34.79
CA GLY A 59 -6.63 -15.92 34.15
C GLY A 59 -6.56 -15.41 32.71
N PHE A 60 -7.57 -14.69 32.20
CA PHE A 60 -7.47 -14.07 30.88
C PHE A 60 -6.54 -12.86 30.91
N VAL A 61 -5.77 -12.69 29.84
CA VAL A 61 -5.02 -11.45 29.63
C VAL A 61 -5.99 -10.38 29.12
N PRO A 62 -6.17 -9.25 29.83
CA PRO A 62 -7.05 -8.18 29.38
C PRO A 62 -6.54 -7.56 28.07
N ALA A 63 -7.42 -6.88 27.33
CA ALA A 63 -7.00 -6.10 26.17
C ALA A 63 -6.16 -4.89 26.61
N PHE A 64 -5.04 -4.65 25.91
CA PHE A 64 -4.17 -3.51 26.17
C PHE A 64 -3.47 -3.06 24.88
N PHE A 65 -3.02 -1.81 24.85
CA PHE A 65 -2.22 -1.29 23.76
C PHE A 65 -0.73 -1.34 24.11
N GLY A 66 0.06 -1.88 23.18
CA GLY A 66 1.52 -1.86 23.25
C GLY A 66 2.12 -0.54 22.75
N PRO A 67 3.47 -0.47 22.63
CA PRO A 67 4.15 0.66 22.03
C PRO A 67 3.81 0.85 20.54
N ASP A 68 4.13 2.03 20.00
CA ASP A 68 3.94 2.33 18.59
C ASP A 68 4.79 1.41 17.67
N GLY A 69 4.17 0.91 16.60
CA GLY A 69 4.87 0.15 15.55
C GLY A 69 5.20 -1.30 15.91
N VAL A 70 4.75 -1.80 17.06
CA VAL A 70 4.93 -3.18 17.49
C VAL A 70 3.75 -4.03 17.04
N GLU A 71 4.00 -5.12 16.31
CA GLU A 71 2.96 -6.06 15.82
C GLU A 71 2.93 -7.37 16.60
N ARG A 72 4.03 -7.67 17.29
CA ARG A 72 4.23 -8.85 18.12
C ARG A 72 5.06 -8.46 19.32
N LEU A 73 4.66 -8.95 20.47
CA LEU A 73 5.38 -8.77 21.73
C LEU A 73 5.39 -10.09 22.50
N TRP A 74 6.17 -10.15 23.58
CA TRP A 74 6.25 -11.33 24.43
C TRP A 74 5.79 -10.99 25.84
N VAL A 75 4.84 -11.75 26.38
CA VAL A 75 4.37 -11.62 27.75
C VAL A 75 4.91 -12.74 28.61
N ASP A 76 5.27 -12.43 29.85
CA ASP A 76 5.74 -13.40 30.83
C ASP A 76 4.97 -13.23 32.14
N PHE A 77 4.20 -14.26 32.51
CA PHE A 77 3.43 -14.34 33.76
C PHE A 77 4.10 -15.27 34.80
N GLY A 78 5.35 -15.67 34.59
CA GLY A 78 6.15 -16.48 35.51
C GLY A 78 6.54 -17.86 34.98
N ALA A 79 5.92 -18.33 33.90
CA ALA A 79 6.24 -19.60 33.23
C ALA A 79 7.19 -19.44 32.03
N GLY A 80 7.59 -18.20 31.73
CA GLY A 80 8.39 -17.85 30.56
C GLY A 80 7.60 -17.03 29.55
N ARG A 81 8.31 -16.59 28.52
CA ARG A 81 7.83 -15.63 27.53
C ARG A 81 7.04 -16.29 26.41
N VAL A 82 5.79 -15.88 26.24
CA VAL A 82 4.88 -16.30 25.18
C VAL A 82 4.55 -15.13 24.28
N ALA A 83 4.53 -15.35 22.96
CA ALA A 83 4.24 -14.28 22.01
C ALA A 83 2.73 -13.97 21.95
N LEU A 84 2.38 -12.68 22.00
CA LEU A 84 1.08 -12.19 21.56
C LEU A 84 1.24 -11.46 20.22
N THR A 85 0.28 -11.68 19.33
CA THR A 85 0.19 -10.92 18.07
C THR A 85 -0.94 -9.91 18.20
N SER A 86 -0.80 -8.78 17.53
CA SER A 86 -1.84 -7.76 17.49
C SER A 86 -3.17 -8.34 16.99
N VAL A 87 -4.27 -7.94 17.65
CA VAL A 87 -5.63 -8.26 17.20
C VAL A 87 -6.18 -7.24 16.21
N THR A 88 -5.47 -6.12 15.99
CA THR A 88 -5.89 -5.00 15.13
C THR A 88 -5.38 -5.11 13.69
N VAL A 89 -4.81 -6.25 13.30
CA VAL A 89 -4.29 -6.49 11.94
C VAL A 89 -5.41 -6.44 10.90
N GLY A 90 -6.60 -6.96 11.24
CA GLY A 90 -7.76 -6.97 10.36
C GLY A 90 -8.27 -5.56 10.05
N GLU A 91 -8.50 -4.73 11.06
CA GLU A 91 -8.94 -3.34 10.90
C GLU A 91 -7.91 -2.52 10.12
N ARG A 92 -6.62 -2.80 10.29
CA ARG A 92 -5.57 -2.14 9.51
C ARG A 92 -5.56 -2.55 8.06
N LEU A 93 -5.78 -3.82 7.76
CA LEU A 93 -5.93 -4.28 6.39
C LEU A 93 -7.16 -3.63 5.73
N ASP A 94 -8.28 -3.59 6.44
CA ASP A 94 -9.50 -2.93 5.97
C ASP A 94 -9.27 -1.44 5.71
N ALA A 95 -8.66 -0.72 6.66
CA ALA A 95 -8.29 0.69 6.49
C ALA A 95 -7.33 0.91 5.32
N HIS A 96 -6.36 0.01 5.11
CA HIS A 96 -5.42 0.10 4.00
C HIS A 96 -6.10 -0.16 2.65
N THR A 97 -6.99 -1.14 2.56
CA THR A 97 -7.69 -1.50 1.30
C THR A 97 -8.81 -0.52 0.93
N SER A 98 -9.39 0.16 1.91
CA SER A 98 -10.40 1.22 1.72
C SER A 98 -9.80 2.60 1.49
N ALA A 99 -8.52 2.82 1.82
CA ALA A 99 -7.83 4.06 1.55
C ALA A 99 -7.75 4.33 0.03
N LEU A 100 -8.01 5.57 -0.36
CA LEU A 100 -8.04 5.99 -1.76
C LEU A 100 -6.67 5.83 -2.45
N ASP A 101 -5.60 6.05 -1.68
CA ASP A 101 -4.19 5.98 -2.10
C ASP A 101 -3.28 5.75 -0.86
N PRO A 102 -3.26 4.53 -0.28
CA PRO A 102 -2.49 4.23 0.93
C PRO A 102 -0.96 4.28 0.72
N HIS A 103 -0.51 4.27 -0.53
CA HIS A 103 0.90 4.24 -0.90
C HIS A 103 1.40 5.56 -1.50
N GLY A 104 0.51 6.49 -1.83
CA GLY A 104 0.83 7.75 -2.49
C GLY A 104 1.19 7.58 -3.98
N ASP A 105 0.94 6.42 -4.58
CA ASP A 105 1.40 6.10 -5.93
C ASP A 105 0.59 6.83 -7.00
N ARG A 106 -0.71 7.01 -6.79
CA ARG A 106 -1.55 7.85 -7.65
C ARG A 106 -1.12 9.31 -7.57
N ALA A 107 -0.92 9.85 -6.37
CA ALA A 107 -0.43 11.21 -6.19
C ALA A 107 0.95 11.43 -6.85
N TYR A 108 1.85 10.44 -6.73
CA TYR A 108 3.14 10.46 -7.42
C TYR A 108 2.97 10.44 -8.95
N ALA A 109 2.12 9.54 -9.47
CA ALA A 109 1.85 9.45 -10.90
C ALA A 109 1.29 10.77 -11.45
N ASP A 110 0.37 11.43 -10.77
CA ASP A 110 -0.20 12.72 -11.18
C ASP A 110 0.84 13.85 -11.24
N GLY A 111 1.86 13.82 -10.38
CA GLY A 111 2.96 14.78 -10.39
C GLY A 111 4.07 14.46 -11.40
N ALA A 112 4.31 13.18 -11.68
CA ALA A 112 5.33 12.71 -12.62
C ALA A 112 4.85 12.71 -14.07
N PHE A 113 3.56 12.43 -14.29
CA PHE A 113 2.93 12.67 -15.58
C PHE A 113 2.77 14.18 -15.75
N LEU A 114 3.72 14.79 -16.46
CA LEU A 114 3.41 16.02 -17.19
C LEU A 114 2.23 15.68 -18.09
N LYS A 115 1.00 16.04 -17.67
CA LYS A 115 -0.16 16.10 -18.56
C LYS A 115 0.30 16.96 -19.72
N ASN A 116 0.66 16.33 -20.83
CA ASN A 116 1.23 17.00 -21.98
C ASN A 116 0.09 17.71 -22.72
N SER A 117 -0.55 18.63 -22.01
CA SER A 117 -1.58 19.56 -22.48
C SER A 117 -1.00 20.51 -23.53
N GLY A 118 0.33 20.56 -23.68
CA GLY A 118 1.01 21.21 -24.80
C GLY A 118 0.99 20.43 -26.12
N ASN A 119 0.86 19.09 -26.09
CA ASN A 119 0.95 18.23 -27.29
C ASN A 119 -0.24 17.24 -27.46
N GLY A 120 -1.38 17.46 -26.80
CA GLY A 120 -2.67 17.05 -27.35
C GLY A 120 -3.31 15.74 -26.87
N LEU A 121 -2.91 15.18 -25.73
CA LEU A 121 -3.66 14.08 -25.11
C LEU A 121 -4.19 14.52 -23.75
N GLU A 122 -5.44 15.01 -23.74
CA GLU A 122 -6.17 15.17 -22.48
C GLU A 122 -6.54 13.79 -21.95
N VAL A 123 -6.26 13.57 -20.66
CA VAL A 123 -6.55 12.33 -19.95
C VAL A 123 -7.64 12.57 -18.91
N THR A 124 -8.47 11.56 -18.65
CA THR A 124 -9.37 11.51 -17.49
C THR A 124 -8.57 11.61 -16.18
N PRO A 125 -9.21 11.93 -15.04
CA PRO A 125 -8.59 11.83 -13.72
C PRO A 125 -7.92 10.48 -13.42
N ASP A 126 -8.33 9.38 -14.07
CA ASP A 126 -7.75 8.05 -13.92
C ASP A 126 -6.57 7.77 -14.89
N GLY A 127 -6.02 8.80 -15.52
CA GLY A 127 -4.89 8.67 -16.46
C GLY A 127 -5.23 8.02 -17.81
N LYS A 128 -6.49 7.68 -18.08
CA LYS A 128 -6.92 7.19 -19.41
C LYS A 128 -7.03 8.35 -20.39
N ALA A 129 -6.54 8.18 -21.61
CA ALA A 129 -6.87 9.08 -22.70
C ALA A 129 -8.40 9.15 -22.85
N ILE A 130 -8.98 10.35 -22.92
CA ILE A 130 -10.42 10.43 -23.19
C ILE A 130 -10.68 9.90 -24.60
N VAL A 131 -11.73 9.09 -24.77
CA VAL A 131 -12.03 8.39 -26.03
C VAL A 131 -12.19 9.34 -27.22
N SER A 132 -12.62 10.59 -27.01
CA SER A 132 -12.70 11.63 -28.04
C SER A 132 -11.33 12.13 -28.52
N HIS A 133 -10.25 11.87 -27.79
CA HIS A 133 -8.87 12.24 -28.14
C HIS A 133 -8.01 11.06 -28.59
N VAL A 134 -8.56 9.83 -28.60
CA VAL A 134 -7.96 8.71 -29.32
C VAL A 134 -8.54 8.76 -30.73
N PRO A 135 -7.80 9.23 -31.75
CA PRO A 135 -8.35 9.36 -33.09
C PRO A 135 -8.76 7.97 -33.57
N HIS A 136 -10.06 7.73 -33.77
CA HIS A 136 -10.57 6.51 -34.38
C HIS A 136 -10.22 6.48 -35.88
N GLN A 137 -9.91 7.64 -36.45
CA GLN A 137 -9.44 7.86 -37.81
C GLN A 137 -8.47 9.06 -37.83
N PHE A 138 -7.33 8.91 -38.51
CA PHE A 138 -6.46 10.05 -38.80
C PHE A 138 -7.09 10.86 -39.95
N THR A 139 -7.48 12.11 -39.69
CA THR A 139 -8.07 13.01 -40.71
C THR A 139 -7.03 13.71 -41.59
N GLY A 140 -5.74 13.38 -41.40
CA GLY A 140 -4.63 13.92 -42.17
C GLY A 140 -3.46 12.93 -42.25
N PRO A 141 -2.36 13.31 -42.92
CA PRO A 141 -1.18 12.46 -43.04
C PRO A 141 -0.62 12.05 -41.68
N LEU A 142 -0.20 10.79 -41.57
CA LEU A 142 0.63 10.34 -40.46
C LEU A 142 2.06 10.85 -40.69
N ARG A 143 2.49 11.79 -39.84
CA ARG A 143 3.86 12.33 -39.84
C ARG A 143 4.78 11.39 -39.08
N LEU A 144 5.90 11.00 -39.70
CA LEU A 144 6.98 10.31 -39.01
C LEU A 144 8.11 11.30 -38.77
N CYS A 145 8.55 11.40 -37.53
CA CYS A 145 9.69 12.23 -37.13
C CYS A 145 10.83 11.34 -36.62
N SER A 146 12.05 11.86 -36.66
CA SER A 146 13.20 11.24 -36.00
C SER A 146 13.06 11.30 -34.48
N ALA A 147 13.93 10.60 -33.76
CA ALA A 147 14.04 10.72 -32.31
C ALA A 147 14.41 12.15 -31.85
N SER A 148 15.01 12.97 -32.71
CA SER A 148 15.31 14.39 -32.48
C SER A 148 14.15 15.33 -32.79
N GLY A 149 13.03 14.82 -33.31
CA GLY A 149 11.84 15.60 -33.65
C GLY A 149 11.82 16.14 -35.09
N ASP A 150 12.82 15.83 -35.92
CA ASP A 150 12.88 16.28 -37.30
C ASP A 150 11.88 15.50 -38.16
N LEU A 151 11.09 16.20 -38.99
CA LEU A 151 10.15 15.54 -39.90
C LEU A 151 10.93 14.70 -40.92
N LEU A 152 10.66 13.39 -40.96
CA LEU A 152 11.21 12.46 -41.95
C LEU A 152 10.29 12.34 -43.18
N GLY A 153 8.99 12.55 -42.98
CA GLY A 153 8.00 12.59 -44.04
C GLY A 153 6.59 12.28 -43.54
N GLU A 154 5.69 12.09 -44.49
CA GLU A 154 4.26 11.98 -44.28
C GLU A 154 3.68 10.78 -45.05
N LEU A 155 2.94 9.92 -44.38
CA LEU A 155 2.17 8.83 -44.97
C LEU A 155 0.71 9.29 -45.14
N TYR A 156 0.17 9.19 -46.36
CA TYR A 156 -1.17 9.68 -46.70
C TYR A 156 -1.86 8.79 -47.74
N ALA A 157 -3.18 8.89 -47.83
CA ALA A 157 -3.96 8.28 -48.90
C ALA A 157 -4.41 9.35 -49.90
N GLU A 158 -4.29 9.06 -51.20
CA GLU A 158 -4.76 9.94 -52.27
C GLU A 158 -5.24 9.10 -53.46
N GLY A 159 -6.49 9.30 -53.86
CA GLY A 159 -7.10 8.55 -54.96
C GLY A 159 -7.17 7.03 -54.70
N GLY A 160 -7.32 6.62 -53.44
CA GLY A 160 -7.35 5.21 -53.00
C GLY A 160 -5.96 4.59 -52.76
N ALA A 161 -4.90 5.17 -53.30
CA ALA A 161 -3.54 4.69 -53.12
C ALA A 161 -2.93 5.17 -51.80
N LEU A 162 -2.14 4.31 -51.15
CA LEU A 162 -1.28 4.67 -50.00
C LEU A 162 0.05 5.23 -50.51
N LYS A 163 0.43 6.42 -50.04
CA LYS A 163 1.61 7.17 -50.49
C LYS A 163 2.44 7.66 -49.32
N TRP A 164 3.75 7.73 -49.52
CA TRP A 164 4.71 8.37 -48.63
C TRP A 164 5.31 9.59 -49.31
N ARG A 165 5.38 10.73 -48.63
CA ARG A 165 6.14 11.91 -49.05
C ARG A 165 7.30 12.10 -48.08
N SER A 166 8.54 11.95 -48.53
CA SER A 166 9.71 12.24 -47.70
C SER A 166 9.80 13.73 -47.36
N SER A 167 10.58 14.08 -46.36
CA SER A 167 10.87 15.48 -46.00
C SER A 167 11.55 16.27 -47.11
N ALA A 168 12.23 15.58 -48.04
CA ALA A 168 12.79 16.16 -49.27
C ALA A 168 11.74 16.36 -50.39
N GLY A 169 10.47 15.98 -50.15
CA GLY A 169 9.36 16.13 -51.10
C GLY A 169 9.18 14.97 -52.07
N THR A 170 10.03 13.94 -52.03
CA THR A 170 9.90 12.75 -52.89
C THR A 170 8.64 11.97 -52.53
N VAL A 171 7.77 11.73 -53.50
CA VAL A 171 6.55 10.93 -53.33
C VAL A 171 6.74 9.51 -53.84
N THR A 172 6.46 8.54 -52.99
CA THR A 172 6.48 7.11 -53.31
C THR A 172 5.09 6.53 -53.09
N THR A 173 4.50 5.90 -54.11
CA THR A 173 3.30 5.07 -53.94
C THR A 173 3.72 3.75 -53.29
N ILE A 174 3.18 3.47 -52.10
CA ILE A 174 3.44 2.24 -51.35
C ILE A 174 2.47 1.14 -51.79
N ALA A 175 1.20 1.50 -51.96
CA ALA A 175 0.16 0.59 -52.46
C ALA A 175 -0.79 1.35 -53.40
N PRO A 176 -1.18 0.77 -54.55
CA PRO A 176 -2.19 1.35 -55.42
C PRO A 176 -3.59 1.27 -54.78
N ALA A 177 -4.56 1.92 -55.44
CA ALA A 177 -5.99 1.90 -55.07
C ALA A 177 -6.63 0.52 -55.26
#